data_AF-A0A9E0IKF0-F1
#
_entry.id   AF-A0A9E0IKF0-F1
#
_cell.length_a   1.000
_cell.length_b   1.000
_cell.length_c   1.000
_cell.angle_alpha   90.00
_cell.angle_beta   90.00
_cell.angle_gamma   90.00
#
_symmetry.space_group_name_H-M   'P 1'
#
loop_
_entity.id
_entity.type
_entity.pdbx_description
1 polymer ?
#
loop_
_entity_poly.entity_id
_entity_poly.type
_entity_poly.pdbx_seq_one_letter_code
_entity_poly.pdbx_strand_id
1 'polypeptide(L)'
;MVLRQPSRLRVRPVLFAAALTALAACGGGKTEPTTPEGPTGPAKKASVSFGATSASRPGASTPRSEVFLTLTDERGHATSHPVGTFDGTCNDIGPNPAMSALTAMQCWWAGAGVQLHAVAGRGEVIVMKLPVLEGAQPDPMAREEVTRVSVEPGARIEGPQ
;
A
#
# COMPACT_ATOMS: atom_id res chain seq x y z
N MET A 1 32.99 -2.81 -31.42
CA MET A 1 33.53 -3.89 -30.59
C MET A 1 33.53 -3.38 -29.15
N VAL A 2 32.51 -3.73 -28.36
CA VAL A 2 32.27 -3.16 -27.02
C VAL A 2 32.45 -4.27 -25.98
N LEU A 3 33.40 -4.08 -25.07
CA LEU A 3 33.81 -5.05 -24.06
C LEU A 3 32.79 -5.12 -22.92
N ARG A 4 32.21 -6.31 -22.70
CA ARG A 4 31.35 -6.61 -21.54
C ARG A 4 32.20 -6.68 -20.26
N GLN A 5 31.84 -5.89 -19.24
CA GLN A 5 32.35 -6.08 -17.87
C GLN A 5 31.50 -7.13 -17.13
N PRO A 6 32.11 -8.17 -16.52
CA PRO A 6 31.42 -9.05 -15.58
C PRO A 6 31.45 -8.46 -14.16
N SER A 7 30.27 -8.09 -13.65
CA SER A 7 30.07 -7.69 -12.25
C SER A 7 30.25 -8.91 -11.33
N ARG A 8 31.32 -8.89 -10.53
CA ARG A 8 31.58 -9.92 -9.51
C ARG A 8 30.61 -9.76 -8.34
N LEU A 9 29.70 -10.72 -8.18
CA LEU A 9 28.93 -10.88 -6.94
C LEU A 9 29.90 -11.17 -5.78
N ARG A 10 29.91 -10.30 -4.77
CA ARG A 10 30.52 -10.59 -3.46
C ARG A 10 29.47 -11.25 -2.57
N VAL A 11 29.52 -12.58 -2.50
CA VAL A 11 28.79 -13.37 -1.50
C VAL A 11 29.51 -13.19 -0.17
N ARG A 12 28.81 -12.62 0.83
CA ARG A 12 29.28 -12.59 2.22
C ARG A 12 28.70 -13.80 2.97
N PRO A 13 29.54 -14.70 3.52
CA PRO A 13 29.07 -15.74 4.41
C PRO A 13 28.91 -15.15 5.82
N VAL A 14 27.72 -15.25 6.41
CA VAL A 14 27.51 -15.02 7.84
C VAL A 14 27.23 -16.37 8.48
N LEU A 15 28.30 -16.95 9.00
CA LEU A 15 28.31 -18.04 9.97
C LEU A 15 28.16 -17.44 11.36
N PHE A 16 27.07 -17.71 12.08
CA PHE A 16 27.01 -17.66 13.56
C PHE A 16 25.83 -18.54 13.99
N ALA A 17 26.09 -19.79 14.37
CA ALA A 17 26.44 -20.25 15.72
C ALA A 17 25.18 -20.68 16.50
N ALA A 18 25.01 -22.00 16.56
CA ALA A 18 24.05 -22.70 17.39
C ALA A 18 24.37 -22.50 18.88
N ALA A 19 23.35 -22.20 19.67
CA ALA A 19 23.38 -22.36 21.12
C ALA A 19 22.14 -23.16 21.53
N LEU A 20 22.34 -24.46 21.71
CA LEU A 20 21.44 -25.31 22.48
C LEU A 20 21.63 -25.00 23.96
N THR A 21 20.60 -24.46 24.60
CA THR A 21 20.45 -24.49 26.05
C THR A 21 19.12 -25.13 26.39
N ALA A 22 19.18 -26.41 26.74
CA ALA A 22 18.11 -27.13 27.38
C ALA A 22 18.07 -26.71 28.86
N LEU A 23 16.98 -26.08 29.28
CA LEU A 23 16.59 -25.98 30.68
C LEU A 23 15.27 -26.73 30.85
N ALA A 24 15.39 -27.92 31.42
CA ALA A 24 14.30 -28.63 32.05
C ALA A 24 13.90 -27.88 33.33
N ALA A 25 12.64 -27.43 33.40
CA ALA A 25 11.98 -27.08 34.64
C ALA A 25 10.47 -27.38 34.48
N CYS A 26 10.09 -28.63 34.77
CA CYS A 26 8.72 -29.01 35.08
C CYS A 26 8.34 -28.39 36.43
N GLY A 27 7.62 -27.28 36.39
CA GLY A 27 6.91 -26.72 37.54
C GLY A 27 5.42 -26.74 37.25
N GLY A 28 4.70 -27.69 37.85
CA GLY A 28 3.24 -27.78 37.79
C GLY A 28 2.61 -26.60 38.51
N GLY A 29 2.19 -25.59 37.74
CA GLY A 29 1.25 -24.56 38.16
C GLY A 29 0.06 -24.63 37.23
N LYS A 30 -1.12 -24.92 37.79
CA LYS A 30 -2.39 -24.85 37.07
C LYS A 30 -2.71 -23.36 36.90
N THR A 31 -2.05 -22.69 35.97
CA THR A 31 -2.39 -21.33 35.57
C THR A 31 -3.63 -21.47 34.69
N GLU A 32 -4.76 -21.02 35.20
CA GLU A 32 -5.92 -20.74 34.35
C GLU A 32 -5.44 -19.92 33.15
N PRO A 33 -5.92 -20.22 31.93
CA PRO A 33 -5.61 -19.39 30.78
C PRO A 33 -6.19 -18.00 31.04
N THR A 34 -5.34 -17.08 31.49
CA THR A 34 -5.61 -15.64 31.36
C THR A 34 -5.59 -15.37 29.87
N THR A 35 -6.76 -15.51 29.24
CA THR A 35 -7.04 -14.92 27.94
C THR A 35 -6.56 -13.47 28.02
N PRO A 36 -5.61 -13.03 27.16
CA PRO A 36 -5.31 -11.62 27.07
C PRO A 36 -6.62 -10.94 26.72
N GLU A 37 -7.17 -10.14 27.63
CA GLU A 37 -8.19 -9.16 27.30
C GLU A 37 -7.56 -8.25 26.25
N GLY A 38 -7.80 -8.59 24.98
CA GLY A 38 -7.53 -7.71 23.87
C GLY A 38 -8.23 -6.39 24.15
N PRO A 39 -7.63 -5.25 23.78
CA PRO A 39 -8.13 -3.93 24.16
C PRO A 39 -9.62 -3.80 23.85
N THR A 40 -10.45 -3.78 24.89
CA THR A 40 -11.92 -3.63 24.86
C THR A 40 -12.32 -2.18 24.62
N GLY A 41 -11.59 -1.49 23.74
CA GLY A 41 -11.96 -0.16 23.25
C GLY A 41 -12.82 -0.29 21.99
N PRO A 42 -13.66 0.70 21.66
CA PRO A 42 -14.32 0.74 20.37
C PRO A 42 -13.25 0.65 19.26
N ALA A 43 -13.46 -0.23 18.28
CA ALA A 43 -12.53 -0.37 17.17
C ALA A 43 -12.39 0.99 16.48
N LYS A 44 -11.16 1.52 16.46
CA LYS A 44 -10.84 2.76 15.75
C LYS A 44 -11.16 2.57 14.28
N LYS A 45 -11.55 3.63 13.57
CA LYS A 45 -11.86 3.56 12.14
C LYS A 45 -10.98 4.52 11.38
N ALA A 46 -10.49 4.06 10.23
CA ALA A 46 -9.81 4.91 9.27
C ALA A 46 -10.49 4.77 7.92
N SER A 47 -11.02 5.86 7.36
CA SER A 47 -11.49 5.89 5.98
C SER A 47 -10.36 6.29 5.04
N VAL A 48 -10.37 5.73 3.84
CA VAL A 48 -9.33 5.91 2.84
C VAL A 48 -9.92 6.55 1.59
N SER A 49 -9.30 7.62 1.10
CA SER A 49 -9.65 8.24 -0.18
C SER A 49 -8.41 8.68 -0.96
N PHE A 50 -8.52 8.76 -2.29
CA PHE A 50 -7.51 9.41 -3.11
C PHE A 50 -7.87 10.87 -3.33
N GLY A 51 -6.86 11.71 -3.50
CA GLY A 51 -7.00 13.03 -4.10
C GLY A 51 -5.88 13.29 -5.10
N ALA A 52 -6.12 14.24 -6.00
CA ALA A 52 -5.15 14.63 -7.01
C ALA A 52 -5.18 16.14 -7.24
N THR A 53 -4.00 16.70 -7.53
CA THR A 53 -3.82 18.10 -7.96
C THR A 53 -3.09 18.14 -9.30
N SER A 54 -3.29 19.20 -10.07
CA SER A 54 -2.54 19.36 -11.33
C SER A 54 -1.07 19.65 -11.00
N ALA A 55 -0.18 18.83 -11.56
CA ALA A 55 1.27 19.02 -11.55
C ALA A 55 1.79 19.43 -12.95
N SER A 56 0.88 19.81 -13.85
CA SER A 56 1.21 20.17 -15.23
C SER A 56 1.92 21.53 -15.27
N ARG A 57 3.05 21.62 -15.96
CA ARG A 57 3.67 22.91 -16.27
C ARG A 57 2.87 23.62 -17.38
N PRO A 58 2.80 24.96 -17.39
CA PRO A 58 2.22 25.70 -18.50
C PRO A 58 2.83 25.28 -19.84
N GLY A 59 2.00 24.94 -20.82
CA GLY A 59 2.43 24.50 -22.16
C GLY A 59 2.91 23.05 -22.26
N ALA A 60 2.80 22.23 -21.19
CA ALA A 60 3.10 20.80 -21.29
C ALA A 60 2.12 20.10 -22.24
N SER A 61 2.65 19.25 -23.13
CA SER A 61 1.85 18.45 -24.07
C SER A 61 1.13 17.28 -23.41
N THR A 62 1.61 16.84 -22.25
CA THR A 62 1.03 15.74 -21.46
C THR A 62 0.64 16.31 -20.09
N PRO A 63 -0.64 16.25 -19.70
CA PRO A 63 -1.03 16.64 -18.36
C PRO A 63 -0.41 15.68 -17.34
N ARG A 64 -0.12 16.20 -16.15
CA ARG A 64 0.40 15.44 -15.02
C ARG A 64 -0.39 15.79 -13.77
N SER A 65 -0.60 14.78 -12.93
CA SER A 65 -1.29 14.92 -11.65
C SER A 65 -0.42 14.39 -10.52
N GLU A 66 -0.30 15.17 -9.45
CA GLU A 66 0.24 14.69 -8.18
C GLU A 66 -0.89 14.03 -7.39
N VAL A 67 -0.69 12.78 -6.98
CA VAL A 67 -1.69 11.97 -6.29
C VAL A 67 -1.27 11.76 -4.85
N PHE A 68 -2.23 11.87 -3.94
CA PHE A 68 -2.09 11.60 -2.52
C PHE A 68 -3.19 10.67 -2.04
N LEU A 69 -2.84 9.86 -1.03
CA LEU A 69 -3.76 9.03 -0.28
C LEU A 69 -4.11 9.75 1.02
N THR A 70 -5.38 10.01 1.26
CA THR A 70 -5.86 10.61 2.49
C THR A 70 -6.42 9.53 3.40
N LEU A 71 -5.92 9.50 4.64
CA LEU A 71 -6.48 8.71 5.73
C LEU A 71 -7.24 9.65 6.66
N THR A 72 -8.52 9.36 6.91
CA THR A 72 -9.34 10.12 7.86
C THR A 72 -9.65 9.25 9.07
N ASP A 73 -9.28 9.70 10.27
CA ASP A 73 -9.57 8.98 11.52
C ASP A 73 -11.05 9.08 11.94
N GLU A 74 -11.43 8.40 13.02
CA GLU A 74 -12.81 8.43 13.53
C GLU A 74 -13.26 9.80 14.06
N ARG A 75 -12.33 10.73 14.27
CA ARG A 75 -12.57 12.11 14.71
C ARG A 75 -12.68 13.07 13.54
N GLY A 76 -12.50 12.60 12.30
CA GLY A 76 -12.51 13.41 11.09
C GLY A 76 -11.18 14.08 10.80
N HIS A 77 -10.08 13.74 11.50
CA HIS A 77 -8.77 14.27 11.15
C HIS A 77 -8.23 13.55 9.92
N ALA A 78 -8.02 14.33 8.85
CA ALA A 78 -7.44 13.85 7.60
C ALA A 78 -5.91 14.05 7.60
N THR A 79 -5.18 12.99 7.24
CA THR A 79 -3.73 13.02 6.98
C THR A 79 -3.49 12.58 5.53
N SER A 80 -2.79 13.40 4.76
CA SER A 80 -2.46 13.10 3.35
C SER A 80 -1.05 12.55 3.21
N HIS A 81 -0.91 11.49 2.41
CA HIS A 81 0.34 10.80 2.13
C HIS A 81 0.62 10.85 0.63
N PRO A 82 1.79 11.33 0.18
CA PRO A 82 2.11 11.37 -1.24
C PRO A 82 2.21 9.96 -1.81
N VAL A 83 1.57 9.73 -2.95
CA VAL A 83 1.64 8.46 -3.71
C VAL A 83 2.63 8.61 -4.86
N GLY A 84 2.55 9.71 -5.59
CA GLY A 84 3.46 10.01 -6.71
C GLY A 84 2.85 10.99 -7.71
N THR A 85 3.60 11.25 -8.78
CA THR A 85 3.11 12.04 -9.93
C THR A 85 2.90 11.12 -11.12
N PHE A 86 1.72 11.17 -11.71
CA PHE A 86 1.32 10.32 -12.83
C PHE A 86 0.95 11.17 -14.04
N ASP A 87 1.16 10.63 -15.23
CA ASP A 87 0.73 11.26 -16.45
C ASP A 87 -0.78 11.04 -16.65
N GLY A 88 -1.46 12.08 -17.13
CA GLY A 88 -2.91 12.11 -17.27
C GLY A 88 -3.63 12.88 -16.18
N THR A 89 -4.91 13.12 -16.47
CA THR A 89 -5.85 13.65 -15.48
C THR A 89 -6.35 12.48 -14.64
N CYS A 90 -6.29 12.62 -13.32
CA CYS A 90 -6.75 11.58 -12.40
C CYS A 90 -8.21 11.80 -11.97
N ASN A 91 -9.01 10.73 -11.99
CA ASN A 91 -10.39 10.72 -11.52
C ASN A 91 -10.62 9.52 -10.59
N ASP A 92 -11.49 9.69 -9.60
CA ASP A 92 -11.98 8.58 -8.76
C ASP A 92 -12.80 7.61 -9.63
N ILE A 93 -12.49 6.32 -9.52
CA ILE A 93 -13.21 5.24 -10.22
C ILE A 93 -13.91 4.29 -9.23
N GLY A 94 -13.95 4.65 -7.95
CA GLY A 94 -14.61 3.94 -6.88
C GLY A 94 -13.89 2.66 -6.42
N PRO A 95 -14.48 1.93 -5.46
CA PRO A 95 -13.95 0.64 -5.02
C PRO A 95 -13.90 -0.38 -6.17
N ASN A 96 -12.90 -1.27 -6.14
CA ASN A 96 -12.80 -2.38 -7.09
C ASN A 96 -12.76 -3.71 -6.33
N PRO A 97 -13.91 -4.41 -6.18
CA PRO A 97 -14.01 -5.65 -5.41
C PRO A 97 -13.15 -6.79 -5.97
N ALA A 98 -12.99 -6.87 -7.30
CA ALA A 98 -12.14 -7.88 -7.93
C ALA A 98 -10.67 -7.76 -7.50
N MET A 99 -10.27 -6.55 -7.09
CA MET A 99 -8.93 -6.23 -6.61
C MET A 99 -8.86 -6.11 -5.08
N SER A 100 -9.97 -6.33 -4.37
CA SER A 100 -10.11 -6.02 -2.93
C SER A 100 -9.72 -4.57 -2.59
N ALA A 101 -9.92 -3.65 -3.54
CA ALA A 101 -9.57 -2.25 -3.38
C ALA A 101 -10.70 -1.50 -2.67
N LEU A 102 -10.36 -0.79 -1.60
CA LEU A 102 -11.27 0.04 -0.81
C LEU A 102 -11.73 1.28 -1.59
N THR A 103 -10.83 1.83 -2.39
CA THR A 103 -11.03 2.95 -3.32
C THR A 103 -10.01 2.80 -4.45
N ALA A 104 -10.29 3.40 -5.60
CA ALA A 104 -9.39 3.40 -6.72
C ALA A 104 -9.47 4.72 -7.51
N MET A 105 -8.37 5.08 -8.13
CA MET A 105 -8.24 6.30 -8.95
C MET A 105 -7.59 5.93 -10.28
N GLN A 106 -8.06 6.50 -11.38
CA GLN A 106 -7.45 6.32 -12.70
C GLN A 106 -6.85 7.63 -13.18
N CYS A 107 -5.57 7.61 -13.53
CA CYS A 107 -4.89 8.69 -14.24
C CYS A 107 -4.74 8.28 -15.70
N TRP A 108 -5.28 9.08 -16.62
CA TRP A 108 -5.40 8.70 -18.03
C TRP A 108 -5.03 9.83 -18.99
N TRP A 109 -4.32 9.48 -20.06
CA TRP A 109 -3.99 10.37 -21.17
C TRP A 109 -3.78 9.62 -22.48
N ALA A 110 -4.39 10.12 -23.56
CA ALA A 110 -4.10 9.70 -24.94
C ALA A 110 -4.04 8.16 -25.15
N GLY A 111 -5.01 7.44 -24.58
CA GLY A 111 -5.15 5.99 -24.77
C GLY A 111 -4.34 5.13 -23.81
N ALA A 112 -3.64 5.70 -22.84
CA ALA A 112 -2.92 4.95 -21.81
C ALA A 112 -2.99 5.63 -20.45
N GLY A 113 -2.65 4.89 -19.39
CA GLY A 113 -2.61 5.45 -18.06
C GLY A 113 -2.28 4.42 -16.98
N VAL A 114 -2.67 4.77 -15.76
CA VAL A 114 -2.56 3.88 -14.60
C VAL A 114 -3.85 3.90 -13.79
N GLN A 115 -4.20 2.76 -13.22
CA GLN A 115 -5.14 2.67 -12.10
C GLN A 115 -4.36 2.49 -10.81
N LEU A 116 -4.75 3.24 -9.78
CA LEU A 116 -4.23 3.16 -8.43
C LEU A 116 -5.32 2.53 -7.57
N HIS A 117 -4.98 1.50 -6.80
CA HIS A 117 -5.89 0.77 -5.94
C HIS A 117 -5.37 0.80 -4.51
N ALA A 118 -6.15 1.34 -3.58
CA ALA A 118 -5.82 1.28 -2.16
C ALA A 118 -6.39 -0.02 -1.56
N VAL A 119 -5.52 -0.89 -1.06
CA VAL A 119 -5.88 -2.19 -0.49
C VAL A 119 -5.52 -2.22 0.99
N ALA A 120 -6.41 -2.78 1.82
CA ALA A 120 -6.13 -2.98 3.24
C ALA A 120 -5.08 -4.09 3.44
N GLY A 121 -4.01 -3.78 4.15
CA GLY A 121 -3.04 -4.74 4.69
C GLY A 121 -3.21 -4.95 6.19
N ARG A 122 -2.23 -5.58 6.83
CA ARG A 122 -2.24 -5.79 8.29
C ARG A 122 -1.77 -4.54 9.03
N GLY A 123 -2.70 -3.62 9.28
CA GLY A 123 -2.40 -2.33 9.95
C GLY A 123 -1.79 -1.29 9.02
N GLU A 124 -2.06 -1.39 7.72
CA GLU A 124 -1.52 -0.53 6.69
C GLU A 124 -2.47 -0.44 5.49
N VAL A 125 -2.33 0.61 4.69
CA VAL A 125 -2.91 0.72 3.36
C VAL A 125 -1.80 0.62 2.34
N ILE A 126 -1.95 -0.31 1.39
CA ILE A 126 -1.00 -0.52 0.30
C ILE A 126 -1.63 0.03 -0.96
N VAL A 127 -0.94 0.95 -1.64
CA VAL A 127 -1.37 1.46 -2.94
C VAL A 127 -0.69 0.67 -4.03
N MET A 128 -1.50 -0.01 -4.83
CA MET A 128 -1.07 -0.79 -5.99
C MET A 128 -1.33 0.00 -7.27
N LYS A 129 -0.35 0.06 -8.16
CA LYS A 129 -0.44 0.64 -9.49
C LYS A 129 -0.62 -0.45 -10.52
N LEU A 130 -1.59 -0.29 -11.42
CA LEU A 130 -1.87 -1.17 -12.54
C LEU A 130 -1.81 -0.35 -13.84
N PRO A 131 -0.90 -0.65 -14.78
CA PRO A 131 -0.92 -0.01 -16.10
C PRO A 131 -2.19 -0.37 -16.85
N VAL A 132 -2.76 0.61 -17.57
CA VAL A 132 -3.95 0.44 -18.39
C VAL A 132 -3.72 1.01 -19.78
N LEU A 133 -4.25 0.34 -20.80
CA LEU A 133 -4.13 0.70 -22.20
C LEU A 133 -5.50 0.59 -22.87
N GLU A 134 -5.80 1.51 -23.77
CA GLU A 134 -7.08 1.58 -24.46
C GLU A 134 -7.32 0.33 -25.30
N GLY A 135 -8.53 -0.25 -25.17
CA GLY A 135 -8.90 -1.47 -25.87
C GLY A 135 -8.21 -2.75 -25.36
N ALA A 136 -7.37 -2.66 -24.32
CA ALA A 136 -6.74 -3.82 -23.71
C ALA A 136 -7.39 -4.18 -22.38
N GLN A 137 -7.59 -5.48 -22.14
CA GLN A 137 -7.95 -5.97 -20.81
C GLN A 137 -6.71 -5.88 -19.90
N PRO A 138 -6.76 -5.18 -18.76
CA PRO A 138 -5.62 -5.08 -17.85
C PRO A 138 -5.27 -6.45 -17.25
N ASP A 139 -3.98 -6.77 -17.14
CA ASP A 139 -3.49 -7.96 -16.44
C ASP A 139 -3.47 -7.72 -14.93
N PRO A 140 -4.30 -8.41 -14.12
CA PRO A 140 -4.31 -8.23 -12.67
C PRO A 140 -2.99 -8.59 -11.97
N MET A 141 -2.08 -9.32 -12.63
CA MET A 141 -0.77 -9.66 -12.10
C MET A 141 0.31 -8.62 -12.39
N ALA A 142 0.04 -7.65 -13.28
CA ALA A 142 0.95 -6.54 -13.60
C ALA A 142 0.92 -5.41 -12.56
N ARG A 143 0.46 -5.70 -11.34
CA ARG A 143 0.38 -4.73 -10.25
C ARG A 143 1.74 -4.52 -9.62
N GLU A 144 2.05 -3.26 -9.35
CA GLU A 144 3.25 -2.86 -8.62
C GLU A 144 2.84 -2.06 -7.38
N GLU A 145 3.42 -2.37 -6.23
CA GLU A 145 3.28 -1.53 -5.04
C GLU A 145 4.00 -0.20 -5.27
N VAL A 146 3.32 0.92 -5.04
CA VAL A 146 3.91 2.26 -5.19
C VAL A 146 4.07 2.99 -3.87
N THR A 147 3.17 2.78 -2.92
CA THR A 147 3.32 3.31 -1.58
C THR A 147 2.65 2.42 -0.55
N ARG A 148 3.11 2.54 0.69
CA ARG A 148 2.62 1.81 1.85
C ARG A 148 2.53 2.78 3.01
N VAL A 149 1.34 2.88 3.59
CA VAL A 149 1.04 3.82 4.66
C VAL A 149 0.58 3.06 5.88
N SER A 150 1.30 3.20 7.00
CA SER A 150 0.90 2.61 8.27
C SER A 150 -0.37 3.27 8.79
N VAL A 151 -1.28 2.47 9.31
CA VAL A 151 -2.48 2.92 10.01
C VAL A 151 -2.29 2.66 11.50
N GLU A 152 -2.97 3.44 12.34
CA GLU A 152 -2.89 3.24 13.79
C GLU A 152 -3.24 1.79 14.18
N PRO A 153 -2.46 1.15 15.07
CA PRO A 153 -2.75 -0.21 15.52
C PRO A 153 -4.17 -0.36 16.06
N GLY A 154 -4.86 -1.42 15.62
CA GLY A 154 -6.24 -1.72 16.03
C GLY A 154 -7.31 -0.94 15.27
N ALA A 155 -6.95 -0.04 14.35
CA ALA A 155 -7.91 0.61 13.47
C ALA A 155 -8.41 -0.35 12.38
N ARG A 156 -9.72 -0.33 12.16
CA ARG A 156 -10.37 -0.95 11.01
C ARG A 156 -10.32 0.01 9.83
N ILE A 157 -9.75 -0.45 8.72
CA ILE A 157 -9.62 0.32 7.49
C ILE A 157 -10.88 0.10 6.64
N GLU A 158 -11.54 1.18 6.25
CA GLU A 158 -12.77 1.17 5.46
C GLU A 158 -12.62 2.07 4.22
N GLY A 159 -13.42 1.83 3.17
CA GLY A 159 -13.46 2.70 2.00
C GLY A 159 -14.15 4.05 2.30
N PRO A 160 -14.22 4.96 1.32
CA PRO A 160 -14.99 6.19 1.46
C PRO A 160 -16.47 5.84 1.66
N GLN A 161 -17.15 6.55 2.57
CA GLN A 161 -18.59 6.42 2.79
C GLN A 161 -19.38 7.25 1.77
#